data_AF-A0A497LXG9-F1
#
_entry.id   AF-A0A497LXG9-F1
#
_cell.length_a   1.000
_cell.length_b   1.000
_cell.length_c   1.000
_cell.angle_alpha   90.00
_cell.angle_beta   90.00
_cell.angle_gamma   90.00
#
_symmetry.space_group_name_H-M   'P 1'
#
loop_
_entity.id
_entity.type
_entity.pdbx_description
1 polymer ?
#
loop_
_entity_poly.entity_id
_entity_poly.type
_entity_poly.pdbx_seq_one_letter_code
_entity_poly.pdbx_strand_id
1 'polypeptide(L)'
;TLSLYIKMQIQMMLPLVMREAEAYASALKAFAYGQPIGDGVGALVAAKLMHGYPTRKIAKDCVVATVPIEGRTAYVIKAEGPGGNVGKPGDAIKTVIEENEGKIATIIMVDAALKLEGERVGEVAEGVGAAIGGPGVDQFKIEESILKYRIPINAVIIKEDIGDAVSPMRKEIVDSVDQAIERIKQVILEKTKEGDKVIIAGAGNTIGIGQ
;
A
#
# COMPACT_ATOMS: atom_id res chain seq x y z
N THR A 1 -23.29 41.38 -10.45
CA THR A 1 -22.44 41.05 -9.29
C THR A 1 -22.24 39.55 -9.11
N LEU A 2 -23.28 38.71 -9.13
CA LEU A 2 -23.14 37.23 -9.08
C LEU A 2 -22.18 36.64 -10.13
N SER A 3 -22.19 37.19 -11.35
CA SER A 3 -21.32 36.72 -12.45
C SER A 3 -19.82 36.88 -12.20
N LEU A 4 -19.39 37.88 -11.41
CA LEU A 4 -17.96 38.09 -11.12
C LEU A 4 -17.45 37.08 -10.07
N TYR A 5 -18.22 36.83 -9.02
CA TYR A 5 -17.86 35.85 -7.98
C TYR A 5 -17.74 34.43 -8.55
N ILE A 6 -18.66 34.03 -9.42
CA ILE A 6 -18.58 32.73 -10.10
C ILE A 6 -17.32 32.64 -10.98
N LYS A 7 -17.00 33.70 -11.73
CA LYS A 7 -15.78 33.75 -12.55
C LYS A 7 -14.51 33.61 -11.70
N MET A 8 -14.45 34.31 -10.57
CA MET A 8 -13.32 34.20 -9.63
C MET A 8 -13.22 32.80 -9.03
N GLN A 9 -14.33 32.20 -8.60
CA GLN A 9 -14.35 30.84 -8.06
C GLN A 9 -13.84 29.82 -9.09
N ILE A 10 -14.32 29.89 -10.33
CA ILE A 10 -13.85 29.03 -11.42
C ILE A 10 -12.36 29.27 -11.65
N GLN A 11 -11.89 30.51 -11.74
CA GLN A 11 -10.48 30.83 -11.97
C GLN A 11 -9.57 30.28 -10.86
N MET A 12 -10.01 30.32 -9.60
CA MET A 12 -9.26 29.78 -8.46
C MET A 12 -9.21 28.25 -8.46
N MET A 13 -10.29 27.58 -8.89
CA MET A 13 -10.35 26.10 -8.92
C MET A 13 -9.73 25.50 -10.19
N LEU A 14 -9.68 26.26 -11.28
CA LEU A 14 -9.26 25.76 -12.60
C LEU A 14 -7.89 25.07 -12.60
N PRO A 15 -6.84 25.58 -11.91
CA PRO A 15 -5.54 24.90 -11.86
C PRO A 15 -5.61 23.50 -11.24
N LEU A 16 -6.45 23.30 -10.22
CA LEU A 16 -6.63 22.00 -9.56
C LEU A 16 -7.35 21.03 -10.51
N VAL A 17 -8.43 21.49 -11.15
CA VAL A 17 -9.20 20.70 -12.13
C VAL A 17 -8.32 20.27 -13.31
N MET A 18 -7.50 21.18 -13.85
CA MET A 18 -6.58 20.88 -14.95
C MET A 18 -5.55 19.82 -14.53
N ARG A 19 -4.98 19.94 -13.32
CA ARG A 19 -4.03 18.97 -12.78
C ARG A 19 -4.64 17.57 -12.66
N GLU A 20 -5.86 17.46 -12.15
CA GLU A 20 -6.58 16.18 -12.07
C GLU A 20 -6.85 15.61 -13.46
N ALA A 21 -7.33 16.43 -14.41
CA ALA A 21 -7.60 15.99 -15.77
C ALA A 21 -6.33 15.45 -16.47
N GLU A 22 -5.19 16.11 -16.31
CA GLU A 22 -3.90 15.66 -16.84
C GLU A 22 -3.42 14.37 -16.19
N ALA A 23 -3.64 14.21 -14.88
CA ALA A 23 -3.33 12.98 -14.15
C ALA A 23 -4.14 11.79 -14.66
N TYR A 24 -5.46 11.96 -14.83
CA TYR A 24 -6.31 10.91 -15.40
C TYR A 24 -5.97 10.59 -16.87
N ALA A 25 -5.63 11.59 -17.67
CA ALA A 25 -5.16 11.35 -19.04
C ALA A 25 -3.84 10.55 -19.06
N SER A 26 -2.96 10.80 -18.10
CA SER A 26 -1.71 10.04 -17.92
C SER A 26 -1.98 8.63 -17.39
N ALA A 27 -2.94 8.46 -16.49
CA ALA A 27 -3.38 7.17 -15.98
C ALA A 27 -3.84 6.24 -17.10
N LEU A 28 -4.67 6.74 -18.04
CA LEU A 28 -5.12 5.96 -19.20
C LEU A 28 -3.95 5.36 -19.99
N LYS A 29 -2.86 6.14 -20.16
CA LYS A 29 -1.64 5.64 -20.81
C LYS A 29 -0.94 4.60 -19.96
N ALA A 30 -0.78 4.85 -18.66
CA ALA A 30 -0.13 3.93 -17.72
C ALA A 30 -0.81 2.55 -17.76
N PHE A 31 -2.13 2.51 -17.66
CA PHE A 31 -2.91 1.29 -17.74
C PHE A 31 -2.84 0.63 -19.13
N ALA A 32 -2.92 1.41 -20.21
CA ALA A 32 -2.82 0.87 -21.58
C ALA A 32 -1.46 0.21 -21.86
N TYR A 33 -0.37 0.74 -21.29
CA TYR A 33 0.99 0.22 -21.46
C TYR A 33 1.43 -0.71 -20.33
N GLY A 34 0.58 -0.98 -19.33
CA GLY A 34 0.92 -1.82 -18.19
C GLY A 34 2.03 -1.26 -17.30
N GLN A 35 2.16 0.06 -17.21
CA GLN A 35 3.16 0.73 -16.37
C GLN A 35 2.69 0.80 -14.91
N PRO A 36 3.58 0.65 -13.93
CA PRO A 36 3.25 0.87 -12.52
C PRO A 36 2.83 2.32 -12.27
N ILE A 37 1.86 2.49 -11.38
CA ILE A 37 1.32 3.80 -10.95
C ILE A 37 1.63 4.06 -9.47
N GLY A 38 1.55 5.31 -9.01
CA GLY A 38 1.87 5.70 -7.62
C GLY A 38 1.18 4.85 -6.55
N ASP A 39 -0.12 4.62 -6.70
CA ASP A 39 -0.94 3.79 -5.79
C ASP A 39 -0.35 2.38 -5.60
N GLY A 40 0.38 1.86 -6.59
CA GLY A 40 1.00 0.54 -6.52
C GLY A 40 2.26 0.45 -5.65
N VAL A 41 2.72 1.53 -5.01
CA VAL A 41 4.00 1.49 -4.28
C VAL A 41 3.98 0.54 -3.08
N GLY A 42 2.86 0.39 -2.37
CA GLY A 42 2.73 -0.60 -1.30
C GLY A 42 2.88 -2.03 -1.84
N ALA A 43 2.23 -2.33 -2.96
CA ALA A 43 2.38 -3.59 -3.67
C ALA A 43 3.81 -3.82 -4.20
N LEU A 44 4.51 -2.76 -4.62
CA LEU A 44 5.91 -2.82 -5.06
C LEU A 44 6.86 -3.15 -3.90
N VAL A 45 6.65 -2.55 -2.72
CA VAL A 45 7.40 -2.89 -1.49
C VAL A 45 7.23 -4.37 -1.16
N ALA A 46 5.99 -4.87 -1.16
CA ALA A 46 5.72 -6.28 -0.93
C ALA A 46 6.37 -7.17 -2.01
N ALA A 47 6.25 -6.82 -3.29
CA ALA A 47 6.89 -7.55 -4.38
C ALA A 47 8.41 -7.66 -4.21
N LYS A 48 9.07 -6.56 -3.81
CA LYS A 48 10.51 -6.54 -3.57
C LYS A 48 10.92 -7.46 -2.41
N LEU A 49 10.11 -7.53 -1.36
CA LEU A 49 10.33 -8.46 -0.24
C LEU A 49 10.07 -9.93 -0.62
N MET A 50 9.13 -10.19 -1.53
CA MET A 50 8.79 -11.53 -2.03
C MET A 50 9.79 -12.07 -3.04
N HIS A 51 10.58 -11.20 -3.67
CA HIS A 51 11.46 -11.57 -4.78
C HIS A 51 12.42 -12.71 -4.42
N GLY A 52 12.38 -13.79 -5.22
CA GLY A 52 13.21 -14.99 -5.01
C GLY A 52 12.60 -16.03 -4.07
N TYR A 53 11.42 -15.78 -3.49
CA TYR A 53 10.70 -16.73 -2.64
C TYR A 53 9.46 -17.32 -3.34
N PRO A 54 9.08 -18.57 -3.04
CA PRO A 54 7.89 -19.17 -3.61
C PRO A 54 6.63 -18.47 -3.10
N THR A 55 5.74 -18.13 -4.03
CA THR A 55 4.45 -17.50 -3.73
C THR A 55 3.31 -18.51 -3.87
N ARG A 56 2.27 -18.39 -3.04
CA ARG A 56 1.01 -19.12 -3.19
C ARG A 56 -0.19 -18.18 -3.17
N LYS A 57 -1.28 -18.58 -3.81
CA LYS A 57 -2.58 -17.89 -3.70
C LYS A 57 -3.19 -18.16 -2.32
N ILE A 58 -3.80 -17.15 -1.72
CA ILE A 58 -4.37 -17.27 -0.36
C ILE A 58 -5.80 -16.76 -0.23
N ALA A 59 -6.18 -15.76 -1.01
CA ALA A 59 -7.55 -15.26 -1.09
C ALA A 59 -7.83 -14.85 -2.54
N LYS A 60 -9.06 -14.39 -2.79
CA LYS A 60 -9.43 -13.89 -4.12
C LYS A 60 -8.46 -12.76 -4.51
N ASP A 61 -7.74 -13.00 -5.60
CA ASP A 61 -6.85 -12.05 -6.25
C ASP A 61 -5.69 -11.55 -5.34
N CYS A 62 -5.26 -12.37 -4.36
CA CYS A 62 -4.13 -12.11 -3.47
C CYS A 62 -3.14 -13.29 -3.41
N VAL A 63 -1.86 -12.95 -3.29
CA VAL A 63 -0.75 -13.89 -3.12
C VAL A 63 -0.01 -13.64 -1.82
N VAL A 64 0.62 -14.68 -1.29
CA VAL A 64 1.48 -14.63 -0.10
C VAL A 64 2.80 -15.35 -0.36
N ALA A 65 3.89 -14.82 0.19
CA ALA A 65 5.18 -15.50 0.30
C ALA A 65 5.58 -15.58 1.76
N THR A 66 6.31 -16.64 2.11
CA THR A 66 6.93 -16.78 3.42
C THR A 66 8.41 -16.45 3.30
N VAL A 67 8.84 -15.39 3.98
CA VAL A 67 10.17 -14.80 3.84
C VAL A 67 10.82 -14.68 5.22
N PRO A 68 12.07 -15.15 5.42
CA PRO A 68 12.83 -14.85 6.62
C PRO A 68 13.26 -13.38 6.61
N ILE A 69 13.00 -12.64 7.69
CA ILE A 69 13.41 -11.24 7.83
C ILE A 69 13.84 -10.96 9.26
N GLU A 70 15.05 -10.43 9.45
CA GLU A 70 15.59 -10.09 10.79
C GLU A 70 15.43 -11.22 11.83
N GLY A 71 15.54 -12.50 11.45
CA GLY A 71 15.34 -13.64 12.37
C GLY A 71 13.87 -13.94 12.73
N ARG A 72 12.90 -13.35 12.04
CA ARG A 72 11.45 -13.60 12.12
C ARG A 72 10.96 -14.28 10.84
N THR A 73 9.77 -14.87 10.90
CA THR A 73 9.06 -15.35 9.71
C THR A 73 8.02 -14.32 9.27
N ALA A 74 8.21 -13.71 8.11
CA ALA A 74 7.25 -12.78 7.53
C ALA A 74 6.36 -13.46 6.50
N TYR A 75 5.04 -13.26 6.64
CA TYR A 75 4.06 -13.54 5.59
C TYR A 75 3.82 -12.26 4.81
N VAL A 76 4.43 -12.16 3.64
CA VAL A 76 4.33 -10.97 2.79
C VAL A 76 3.15 -11.16 1.84
N ILE A 77 2.17 -10.27 1.90
CA ILE A 77 0.92 -10.32 1.16
C ILE A 77 0.85 -9.14 0.19
N LYS A 78 0.39 -9.39 -1.03
CA LYS A 78 -0.07 -8.35 -1.96
C LYS A 78 -1.16 -8.88 -2.89
N ALA A 79 -1.79 -8.00 -3.65
CA ALA A 79 -2.65 -8.41 -4.75
C ALA A 79 -1.86 -9.22 -5.82
N GLU A 80 -2.53 -10.14 -6.51
CA GLU A 80 -1.95 -10.90 -7.61
C GLU A 80 -1.70 -9.97 -8.81
N GLY A 81 -0.47 -9.97 -9.33
CA GLY A 81 -0.06 -9.15 -10.47
C GLY A 81 0.97 -9.85 -11.38
N PRO A 82 1.49 -9.18 -12.42
CA PRO A 82 1.14 -7.81 -12.81
C PRO A 82 -0.28 -7.73 -13.40
N GLY A 83 -1.04 -6.70 -13.01
CA GLY A 83 -2.40 -6.47 -13.52
C GLY A 83 -3.12 -5.36 -12.76
N GLY A 84 -4.14 -4.75 -13.35
CA GLY A 84 -4.93 -3.68 -12.73
C GLY A 84 -5.82 -4.18 -11.58
N ASN A 85 -5.21 -4.71 -10.54
CA ASN A 85 -5.84 -5.45 -9.46
C ASN A 85 -5.39 -4.93 -8.09
N VAL A 86 -6.35 -4.82 -7.17
CA VAL A 86 -6.16 -4.39 -5.77
C VAL A 86 -6.43 -5.51 -4.76
N GLY A 87 -6.93 -6.66 -5.23
CA GLY A 87 -7.13 -7.85 -4.41
C GLY A 87 -8.19 -7.71 -3.32
N LYS A 88 -8.14 -8.64 -2.35
CA LYS A 88 -8.91 -8.62 -1.10
C LYS A 88 -7.97 -8.82 0.10
N PRO A 89 -7.15 -7.83 0.44
CA PRO A 89 -6.12 -7.96 1.47
C PRO A 89 -6.71 -8.28 2.86
N GLY A 90 -7.93 -7.85 3.18
CA GLY A 90 -8.57 -8.17 4.45
C GLY A 90 -8.90 -9.66 4.58
N ASP A 91 -9.36 -10.29 3.49
CA ASP A 91 -9.58 -11.74 3.46
C ASP A 91 -8.24 -12.48 3.54
N ALA A 92 -7.21 -12.03 2.81
CA ALA A 92 -5.87 -12.64 2.83
C ALA A 92 -5.20 -12.59 4.21
N ILE A 93 -5.22 -11.43 4.88
CA ILE A 93 -4.68 -11.25 6.23
C ILE A 93 -5.40 -12.17 7.21
N LYS A 94 -6.74 -12.22 7.16
CA LYS A 94 -7.54 -13.11 8.01
C LYS A 94 -7.14 -14.58 7.82
N THR A 95 -6.99 -15.04 6.59
CA THR A 95 -6.57 -16.41 6.31
C THR A 95 -5.19 -16.72 6.88
N VAL A 96 -4.19 -15.83 6.75
CA VAL A 96 -2.86 -16.03 7.35
C VAL A 96 -2.94 -16.09 8.88
N ILE A 97 -3.74 -15.22 9.51
CA ILE A 97 -3.94 -15.24 10.96
C ILE A 97 -4.54 -16.58 11.40
N GLU A 98 -5.57 -17.07 10.70
CA GLU A 98 -6.24 -18.33 11.01
C GLU A 98 -5.33 -19.55 10.79
N GLU A 99 -4.58 -19.61 9.69
CA GLU A 99 -3.58 -20.66 9.40
C GLU A 99 -2.47 -20.73 10.46
N ASN A 100 -2.20 -19.62 11.15
CA ASN A 100 -1.21 -19.53 12.22
C ASN A 100 -1.82 -19.56 13.62
N GLU A 101 -3.11 -19.93 13.75
CA GLU A 101 -3.81 -20.03 15.03
C GLU A 101 -3.76 -18.72 15.85
N GLY A 102 -3.72 -17.57 15.18
CA GLY A 102 -3.59 -16.25 15.83
C GLY A 102 -2.18 -15.91 16.34
N LYS A 103 -1.17 -16.77 16.11
CA LYS A 103 0.22 -16.55 16.56
C LYS A 103 0.97 -15.62 15.61
N ILE A 104 0.51 -14.37 15.55
CA ILE A 104 1.13 -13.28 14.78
C ILE A 104 1.48 -12.16 15.77
N ALA A 105 2.76 -11.79 15.84
CA ALA A 105 3.24 -10.77 16.76
C ALA A 105 2.81 -9.36 16.36
N THR A 106 2.80 -9.06 15.06
CA THR A 106 2.32 -7.79 14.53
C THR A 106 1.99 -7.88 13.04
N ILE A 107 1.15 -6.96 12.57
CA ILE A 107 0.87 -6.72 11.16
C ILE A 107 1.46 -5.36 10.79
N ILE A 108 2.14 -5.29 9.66
CA ILE A 108 2.68 -4.06 9.09
C ILE A 108 2.02 -3.86 7.72
N MET A 109 1.13 -2.88 7.63
CA MET A 109 0.53 -2.48 6.37
C MET A 109 1.41 -1.46 5.67
N VAL A 110 1.56 -1.60 4.36
CA VAL A 110 2.32 -0.68 3.51
C VAL A 110 1.39 -0.18 2.43
N ASP A 111 1.19 1.14 2.37
CA ASP A 111 0.27 1.75 1.41
C ASP A 111 0.81 3.10 0.91
N ALA A 112 0.28 3.56 -0.21
CA ALA A 112 0.42 4.95 -0.63
C ALA A 112 -0.57 5.82 0.14
N ALA A 113 -0.22 7.07 0.44
CA ALA A 113 -1.21 8.03 0.89
C ALA A 113 -0.91 9.43 0.38
N LEU A 114 -1.98 10.22 0.24
CA LEU A 114 -1.87 11.61 -0.15
C LEU A 114 -1.00 12.38 0.85
N LYS A 115 -0.04 13.12 0.30
CA LYS A 115 0.81 14.03 1.02
C LYS A 115 0.03 15.27 1.45
N LEU A 116 0.42 15.83 2.58
CA LEU A 116 0.05 17.19 2.97
C LEU A 116 0.94 18.22 2.23
N GLU A 117 0.55 19.48 2.28
CA GLU A 117 1.26 20.57 1.57
C GLU A 117 2.73 20.68 1.99
N GLY A 118 3.04 20.41 3.26
CA GLY A 118 4.40 20.45 3.81
C GLY A 118 5.21 19.17 3.61
N GLU A 119 4.57 18.08 3.17
CA GLU A 119 5.21 16.78 2.97
C GLU A 119 5.76 16.64 1.55
N ARG A 120 6.86 15.91 1.41
CA ARG A 120 7.47 15.64 0.11
C ARG A 120 6.90 14.36 -0.51
N VAL A 121 6.88 14.31 -1.83
CA VAL A 121 6.60 13.06 -2.56
C VAL A 121 7.72 12.06 -2.28
N GLY A 122 7.36 10.80 -2.02
CA GLY A 122 8.27 9.74 -1.61
C GLY A 122 8.68 9.80 -0.13
N GLU A 123 8.12 10.71 0.67
CA GLU A 123 8.38 10.72 2.11
C GLU A 123 7.75 9.49 2.78
N VAL A 124 8.53 8.80 3.62
CA VAL A 124 8.06 7.61 4.35
C VAL A 124 7.63 8.01 5.76
N ALA A 125 6.38 7.76 6.08
CA ALA A 125 5.79 8.01 7.40
C ALA A 125 5.38 6.69 8.07
N GLU A 126 5.39 6.67 9.40
CA GLU A 126 4.93 5.53 10.20
C GLU A 126 3.68 5.93 10.98
N GLY A 127 2.74 4.99 11.12
CA GLY A 127 1.51 5.17 11.87
C GLY A 127 1.01 3.87 12.47
N VAL A 128 -0.18 3.96 13.08
CA VAL A 128 -0.88 2.83 13.71
C VAL A 128 -2.26 2.74 13.07
N GLY A 129 -2.70 1.52 12.76
CA GLY A 129 -4.00 1.27 12.13
C GLY A 129 -3.89 0.58 10.77
N ALA A 130 -5.05 0.18 10.23
CA ALA A 130 -5.13 -0.38 8.90
C ALA A 130 -4.98 0.73 7.84
N ALA A 131 -3.88 0.69 7.09
CA ALA A 131 -3.64 1.59 5.97
C ALA A 131 -4.17 0.94 4.69
N ILE A 132 -5.38 1.32 4.29
CA ILE A 132 -6.01 0.82 3.07
C ILE A 132 -6.99 1.82 2.48
N GLY A 133 -6.90 2.04 1.17
CA GLY A 133 -7.86 2.81 0.41
C GLY A 133 -9.20 2.09 0.15
N GLY A 134 -10.19 2.84 -0.36
CA GLY A 134 -11.46 2.30 -0.85
C GLY A 134 -12.65 2.40 0.12
N PRO A 135 -13.74 1.64 -0.13
CA PRO A 135 -15.03 1.82 0.55
C PRO A 135 -15.07 1.32 2.01
N GLY A 136 -13.93 0.94 2.60
CA GLY A 136 -13.81 0.55 4.01
C GLY A 136 -14.15 -0.92 4.34
N VAL A 137 -14.51 -1.74 3.35
CA VAL A 137 -14.85 -3.16 3.58
C VAL A 137 -13.63 -3.95 4.07
N ASP A 138 -12.49 -3.81 3.40
CA ASP A 138 -11.25 -4.50 3.81
C ASP A 138 -10.71 -3.94 5.13
N GLN A 139 -10.78 -2.61 5.33
CA GLN A 139 -10.43 -1.99 6.62
C GLN A 139 -11.19 -2.63 7.78
N PHE A 140 -12.52 -2.72 7.65
CA PHE A 140 -13.37 -3.33 8.68
C PHE A 140 -12.99 -4.79 8.96
N LYS A 141 -12.77 -5.60 7.91
CA LYS A 141 -12.38 -7.01 8.07
C LYS A 141 -11.04 -7.18 8.76
N ILE A 142 -10.07 -6.32 8.44
CA ILE A 142 -8.75 -6.29 9.07
C ILE A 142 -8.93 -5.94 10.55
N GLU A 143 -9.62 -4.83 10.84
CA GLU A 143 -9.83 -4.33 12.20
C GLU A 143 -10.60 -5.34 13.09
N GLU A 144 -11.61 -6.01 12.55
CA GLU A 144 -12.32 -7.09 13.24
C GLU A 144 -11.38 -8.26 13.59
N SER A 145 -10.55 -8.67 12.63
CA SER A 145 -9.62 -9.79 12.79
C SER A 145 -8.54 -9.47 13.83
N ILE A 146 -7.93 -8.29 13.76
CA ILE A 146 -6.90 -7.89 14.73
C ILE A 146 -7.47 -7.72 16.14
N LEU A 147 -8.73 -7.25 16.26
CA LEU A 147 -9.39 -7.12 17.56
C LEU A 147 -9.66 -8.50 18.18
N LYS A 148 -10.14 -9.45 17.37
CA LYS A 148 -10.42 -10.83 17.81
C LYS A 148 -9.18 -11.53 18.35
N TYR A 149 -8.03 -11.38 17.69
CA TYR A 149 -6.77 -12.05 18.08
C TYR A 149 -5.83 -11.15 18.90
N ARG A 150 -6.19 -9.89 19.16
CA ARG A 150 -5.39 -8.87 19.87
C ARG A 150 -4.01 -8.65 19.25
N ILE A 151 -3.96 -8.56 17.92
CA ILE A 151 -2.72 -8.37 17.17
C ILE A 151 -2.49 -6.86 16.95
N PRO A 152 -1.32 -6.30 17.30
CA PRO A 152 -1.02 -4.90 17.00
C PRO A 152 -0.78 -4.69 15.50
N ILE A 153 -1.27 -3.58 14.97
CA ILE A 153 -1.14 -3.19 13.56
C ILE A 153 -0.39 -1.86 13.44
N ASN A 154 0.63 -1.84 12.58
CA ASN A 154 1.40 -0.66 12.24
C ASN A 154 1.25 -0.37 10.74
N ALA A 155 1.44 0.88 10.36
CA ALA A 155 1.38 1.33 8.97
C ALA A 155 2.69 1.99 8.58
N VAL A 156 3.17 1.70 7.38
CA VAL A 156 4.26 2.41 6.71
C VAL A 156 3.69 3.02 5.44
N ILE A 157 3.62 4.33 5.40
CA ILE A 157 2.96 5.09 4.34
C ILE A 157 4.01 5.78 3.49
N ILE A 158 3.86 5.68 2.17
CA ILE A 158 4.66 6.42 1.21
C ILE A 158 3.81 7.57 0.67
N LYS A 159 4.30 8.80 0.84
CA LYS A 159 3.56 10.02 0.50
C LYS A 159 3.59 10.28 -0.99
N GLU A 160 2.43 10.53 -1.58
CA GLU A 160 2.26 10.86 -3.00
C GLU A 160 1.31 12.04 -3.21
N ASP A 161 1.40 12.70 -4.36
CA ASP A 161 0.41 13.71 -4.75
C ASP A 161 -0.81 13.05 -5.41
N ILE A 162 -1.94 13.75 -5.48
CA ILE A 162 -3.18 13.22 -6.08
C ILE A 162 -2.99 12.81 -7.55
N GLY A 163 -2.13 13.53 -8.26
CA GLY A 163 -1.78 13.19 -9.63
C GLY A 163 -0.85 11.97 -9.75
N ASP A 164 -0.02 11.74 -8.74
CA ASP A 164 0.96 10.66 -8.73
C ASP A 164 0.29 9.30 -8.48
N ALA A 165 -0.77 9.27 -7.67
CA ALA A 165 -1.54 8.07 -7.36
C ALA A 165 -2.01 7.28 -8.59
N VAL A 166 -2.44 8.00 -9.63
CA VAL A 166 -3.03 7.40 -10.84
C VAL A 166 -2.10 7.43 -12.06
N SER A 167 -1.05 8.25 -12.05
CA SER A 167 -0.11 8.40 -13.17
C SER A 167 1.09 7.46 -13.03
N PRO A 168 1.93 7.30 -14.08
CA PRO A 168 3.13 6.45 -14.00
C PRO A 168 3.98 6.79 -12.77
N MET A 169 4.40 5.77 -12.03
CA MET A 169 5.08 5.91 -10.76
C MET A 169 6.35 6.76 -10.91
N ARG A 170 6.41 7.84 -10.12
CA ARG A 170 7.55 8.75 -10.13
C ARG A 170 8.79 8.12 -9.51
N LYS A 171 9.96 8.59 -9.95
CA LYS A 171 11.24 8.13 -9.43
C LYS A 171 11.35 8.31 -7.91
N GLU A 172 10.87 9.42 -7.37
CA GLU A 172 10.91 9.70 -5.94
C GLU A 172 10.11 8.66 -5.12
N ILE A 173 8.99 8.18 -5.67
CA ILE A 173 8.19 7.10 -5.06
C ILE A 173 8.94 5.77 -5.15
N VAL A 174 9.54 5.44 -6.30
CA VAL A 174 10.35 4.22 -6.47
C VAL A 174 11.55 4.21 -5.52
N ASP A 175 12.28 5.32 -5.43
CA ASP A 175 13.48 5.46 -4.59
C ASP A 175 13.13 5.34 -3.09
N SER A 176 11.88 5.67 -2.71
CA SER A 176 11.39 5.53 -1.33
C SER A 176 11.14 4.07 -0.90
N VAL A 177 11.02 3.12 -1.84
CA VAL A 177 10.75 1.70 -1.54
C VAL A 177 11.80 1.11 -0.61
N ASP A 178 13.08 1.41 -0.84
CA ASP A 178 14.16 0.93 0.02
C ASP A 178 14.09 1.55 1.42
N GLN A 179 13.74 2.82 1.51
CA GLN A 179 13.53 3.49 2.79
C GLN A 179 12.34 2.88 3.56
N ALA A 180 11.26 2.53 2.86
CA ALA A 180 10.11 1.86 3.43
C ALA A 180 10.47 0.45 3.94
N ILE A 181 11.28 -0.32 3.20
CA ILE A 181 11.76 -1.63 3.66
C ILE A 181 12.63 -1.49 4.92
N GLU A 182 13.55 -0.54 4.96
CA GLU A 182 14.35 -0.29 6.16
C GLU A 182 13.48 0.11 7.35
N ARG A 183 12.43 0.93 7.13
CA ARG A 183 11.46 1.25 8.17
C ARG A 183 10.68 0.02 8.65
N ILE A 184 10.24 -0.85 7.75
CA ILE A 184 9.57 -2.10 8.10
C ILE A 184 10.47 -2.96 9.00
N LYS A 185 11.76 -3.09 8.66
CA LYS A 185 12.72 -3.82 9.51
C LYS A 185 12.86 -3.19 10.89
N GLN A 186 12.94 -1.87 11.00
CA GLN A 186 12.97 -1.16 12.28
C GLN A 186 11.73 -1.48 13.13
N VAL A 187 10.53 -1.38 12.54
CA VAL A 187 9.27 -1.71 13.23
C VAL A 187 9.27 -3.18 13.70
N ILE A 188 9.76 -4.12 12.88
CA ILE A 188 9.87 -5.54 13.28
C ILE A 188 10.80 -5.68 14.49
N LEU A 189 11.98 -5.06 14.46
CA LEU A 189 12.96 -5.15 15.55
C LEU A 189 12.45 -4.53 16.85
N GLU A 190 11.70 -3.42 16.77
CA GLU A 190 11.16 -2.73 17.93
C GLU A 190 9.94 -3.42 18.56
N LYS A 191 9.10 -4.05 17.73
CA LYS A 191 7.78 -4.57 18.16
C LYS A 191 7.76 -6.09 18.37
N THR A 192 8.80 -6.82 17.97
CA THR A 192 8.80 -8.30 17.96
C THR A 192 10.10 -8.89 18.48
N LYS A 193 10.08 -10.20 18.77
CA LYS A 193 11.23 -11.00 19.20
C LYS A 193 11.67 -11.96 18.10
N GLU A 194 12.91 -12.45 18.19
CA GLU A 194 13.38 -13.50 17.29
C GLU A 194 12.48 -14.73 17.37
N GLY A 195 12.24 -15.37 16.22
CA GLY A 195 11.32 -16.50 16.09
C GLY A 195 9.83 -16.12 15.99
N ASP A 196 9.47 -14.85 16.19
CA ASP A 196 8.10 -14.39 16.00
C ASP A 196 7.68 -14.47 14.52
N LYS A 197 6.37 -14.52 14.31
CA LYS A 197 5.74 -14.45 13.00
C LYS A 197 5.09 -13.09 12.81
N VAL A 198 5.29 -12.49 11.65
CA VAL A 198 4.73 -11.17 11.29
C VAL A 198 4.01 -11.24 9.95
N ILE A 199 3.06 -10.34 9.74
CA ILE A 199 2.44 -10.14 8.43
C ILE A 199 2.90 -8.79 7.88
N ILE A 200 3.32 -8.76 6.63
CA ILE A 200 3.62 -7.53 5.90
C ILE A 200 2.67 -7.47 4.71
N ALA A 201 1.74 -6.51 4.69
CA ALA A 201 0.72 -6.42 3.65
C ALA A 201 0.94 -5.16 2.82
N GLY A 202 1.36 -5.34 1.56
CA GLY A 202 1.42 -4.26 0.57
C GLY A 202 0.08 -4.06 -0.12
N ALA A 203 -0.57 -2.94 0.16
CA ALA A 203 -1.79 -2.50 -0.49
C ALA A 203 -1.48 -1.71 -1.78
N GLY A 204 -2.52 -1.51 -2.60
CA GLY A 204 -2.43 -0.76 -3.84
C GLY A 204 -2.48 -1.60 -5.11
N ASN A 205 -2.57 -0.91 -6.25
CA ASN A 205 -2.70 -1.52 -7.56
C ASN A 205 -1.43 -2.27 -8.00
N THR A 206 -1.61 -3.39 -8.70
CA THR A 206 -0.50 -4.23 -9.17
C THR A 206 -0.19 -4.11 -10.66
N ILE A 207 -0.70 -3.09 -11.34
CA ILE A 207 -0.41 -2.85 -12.75
C ILE A 207 1.11 -2.67 -12.93
N GLY A 208 1.72 -3.43 -13.83
CA GLY A 208 3.18 -3.42 -14.01
C GLY A 208 4.01 -3.96 -12.83
N ILE A 209 3.38 -4.49 -11.77
CA ILE A 209 4.05 -5.00 -10.55
C ILE A 209 3.75 -6.49 -10.38
N GLY A 210 4.73 -7.32 -10.75
CA GLY A 210 4.72 -8.77 -10.52
C GLY A 210 5.04 -9.15 -9.07
N GLN A 211 4.91 -10.44 -8.76
CA GLN A 211 5.48 -11.06 -7.56
C GLN A 211 6.82 -11.70 -7.88
#